data_AF-J9FKW9-F1
#
_entry.id   AF-J9FKW9-F1
#
_cell.length_a   1.000
_cell.length_b   1.000
_cell.length_c   1.000
_cell.angle_alpha   90.00
_cell.angle_beta   90.00
_cell.angle_gamma   90.00
#
_symmetry.space_group_name_H-M   'P 1'
#
loop_
_entity.id
_entity.type
_entity.pdbx_description
1 polymer ?
#
loop_
_entity_poly.entity_id
_entity_poly.type
_entity_poly.pdbx_seq_one_letter_code
_entity_poly.pdbx_strand_id
1 'polypeptide(L)'
;GEDAIWDKAEKAIMDSLDALGIKYEILEGEGAFYGPKIEYHLKDCLGRSWQCGTIQVDFQMPGRLGAEYVAEDNTRKVPVMLHRAILGSLERWIGMLIEEYAGAFPVWLAPV
;
A
#
# COMPACT_ATOMS: atom_id res chain seq x y z
N GLY A 1 -0.22 2.61 18.51
CA GLY A 1 -1.59 3.14 18.61
C GLY A 1 -2.32 2.35 19.68
N GLU A 2 -3.52 2.78 20.07
CA GLU A 2 -4.42 1.95 20.87
C GLU A 2 -4.83 0.71 20.07
N ASP A 3 -4.97 -0.44 20.72
CA ASP A 3 -5.30 -1.72 20.08
C ASP A 3 -6.59 -1.63 19.25
N ALA A 4 -7.61 -0.93 19.76
CA ALA A 4 -8.86 -0.71 19.04
C ALA A 4 -8.71 0.03 17.70
N ILE A 5 -7.70 0.90 17.56
CA ILE A 5 -7.40 1.60 16.31
C ILE A 5 -6.75 0.63 15.32
N TRP A 6 -5.87 -0.23 15.81
CA TRP A 6 -5.23 -1.28 15.01
C TRP A 6 -6.24 -2.30 14.50
N ASP A 7 -7.10 -2.83 15.37
CA ASP A 7 -8.16 -3.78 15.00
C ASP A 7 -9.07 -3.19 13.92
N LYS A 8 -9.42 -1.91 14.05
CA LYS A 8 -10.23 -1.21 13.05
C LYS A 8 -9.50 -1.07 11.71
N ALA A 9 -8.21 -0.75 11.74
CA ALA A 9 -7.40 -0.57 10.53
C ALA A 9 -7.19 -1.89 9.80
N GLU A 10 -6.86 -2.97 10.53
CA GLU A 10 -6.66 -4.31 9.98
C GLU A 10 -7.96 -4.86 9.39
N LYS A 11 -9.06 -4.74 10.14
CA LYS A 11 -10.38 -5.14 9.66
C LYS A 11 -10.80 -4.37 8.41
N ALA A 12 -10.54 -3.07 8.34
CA ALA A 12 -10.86 -2.28 7.14
C ALA A 12 -10.13 -2.78 5.88
N ILE A 13 -8.85 -3.16 6.03
CA ILE A 13 -8.07 -3.76 4.95
C ILE A 13 -8.65 -5.12 4.55
N MET A 14 -8.87 -6.01 5.52
CA MET A 14 -9.38 -7.36 5.27
C MET A 14 -10.76 -7.33 4.61
N ASP A 15 -11.71 -6.56 5.16
CA ASP A 15 -13.06 -6.39 4.60
C ASP A 15 -13.00 -5.87 3.14
N SER A 16 -12.04 -4.98 2.83
CA SER A 16 -11.87 -4.46 1.47
C SER A 16 -11.36 -5.52 0.48
N LEU A 17 -10.46 -6.40 0.91
CA LEU A 17 -9.93 -7.48 0.08
C LEU A 17 -10.99 -8.58 -0.13
N ASP A 18 -11.73 -8.90 0.93
CA ASP A 18 -12.83 -9.86 0.91
C ASP A 18 -13.97 -9.41 -0.01
N ALA A 19 -14.35 -8.12 0.06
CA ALA A 19 -15.37 -7.55 -0.82
C ALA A 19 -14.99 -7.61 -2.31
N LEU A 20 -13.68 -7.58 -2.61
CA LEU A 20 -13.14 -7.72 -3.97
C LEU A 20 -12.88 -9.19 -4.35
N GLY A 21 -13.04 -10.13 -3.42
CA GLY A 21 -12.72 -11.55 -3.63
C GLY A 21 -11.23 -11.82 -3.86
N ILE A 22 -10.35 -10.94 -3.37
CA ILE A 22 -8.90 -11.07 -3.53
C ILE A 22 -8.37 -11.96 -2.41
N LYS A 23 -7.67 -13.04 -2.77
CA LYS A 23 -6.98 -13.88 -1.79
C LYS A 23 -5.72 -13.18 -1.30
N TYR A 24 -5.47 -13.28 0.00
CA TYR A 24 -4.29 -12.72 0.64
C TYR A 24 -3.74 -13.67 1.71
N GLU A 25 -2.50 -13.43 2.09
CA GLU A 25 -1.83 -14.09 3.22
C GLU A 25 -1.60 -13.05 4.31
N ILE A 26 -1.69 -13.45 5.57
CA ILE A 26 -1.44 -12.58 6.71
C ILE A 26 0.04 -12.70 7.09
N LEU A 27 0.74 -11.58 7.09
CA LEU A 27 2.13 -11.46 7.54
C LEU A 27 2.16 -10.77 8.91
N GLU A 28 2.14 -11.57 9.98
CA GLU A 28 2.15 -11.06 11.35
C GLU A 28 3.43 -10.26 11.64
N GLY A 29 3.28 -9.04 12.17
CA GLY A 29 4.40 -8.20 12.59
C GLY A 29 5.09 -7.37 11.48
N GLU A 30 4.72 -7.56 10.21
CA GLU A 30 5.34 -6.83 9.08
C GLU A 30 4.71 -5.43 8.83
N GLY A 31 3.68 -5.06 9.60
CA GLY A 31 3.04 -3.74 9.54
C GLY A 31 3.99 -2.58 9.88
N ALA A 32 3.70 -1.38 9.36
CA ALA A 32 4.46 -0.18 9.74
C ALA A 32 4.05 0.25 11.16
N PHE A 33 4.92 0.95 11.90
CA PHE A 33 4.63 1.35 13.29
C PHE A 33 3.36 2.21 13.46
N TYR A 34 2.89 2.84 12.38
CA TYR A 34 1.71 3.71 12.35
C TYR A 34 0.44 3.04 11.83
N GLY A 35 0.52 1.82 11.29
CA GLY A 35 -0.66 1.06 10.85
C GLY A 35 -0.36 -0.14 9.96
N PRO A 36 -1.38 -0.97 9.71
CA PRO A 36 -1.28 -2.13 8.84
C PRO A 36 -1.24 -1.71 7.36
N LYS A 37 -0.77 -2.64 6.52
CA LYS A 37 -0.62 -2.41 5.08
C LYS A 37 -0.98 -3.63 4.26
N ILE A 38 -1.44 -3.39 3.04
CA ILE A 38 -1.50 -4.35 1.95
C ILE A 38 -0.17 -4.27 1.21
N GLU A 39 0.43 -5.41 0.91
CA GLU A 39 1.63 -5.52 0.07
C GLU A 39 1.33 -6.30 -1.19
N TYR A 40 1.67 -5.73 -2.34
CA TYR A 40 1.52 -6.38 -3.63
C TYR A 40 2.87 -6.91 -4.09
N HIS A 41 2.99 -8.24 -4.09
CA HIS A 41 4.16 -8.95 -4.56
C HIS A 41 3.99 -9.34 -6.02
N LEU A 42 4.99 -9.00 -6.83
CA LEU A 42 5.09 -9.43 -8.21
C LEU A 42 6.28 -10.38 -8.36
N LYS A 43 6.12 -11.38 -9.23
CA LYS A 43 7.21 -12.28 -9.60
C LYS A 43 7.84 -11.79 -10.90
N ASP A 44 9.16 -11.76 -10.94
CA ASP A 44 9.90 -11.47 -12.17
C ASP A 44 10.07 -12.71 -13.06
N CYS A 45 10.67 -12.53 -14.23
CA CYS A 45 11.00 -13.60 -15.19
C CYS A 45 11.87 -14.73 -14.63
N LEU A 46 12.56 -14.53 -13.50
CA LEU A 46 13.37 -15.54 -12.79
C LEU A 46 12.64 -16.16 -11.60
N GLY A 47 11.38 -15.79 -11.36
CA GLY A 47 10.55 -16.29 -10.28
C GLY A 47 10.84 -15.65 -8.90
N ARG A 48 11.66 -14.61 -8.83
CA ARG A 48 11.93 -13.89 -7.58
C ARG A 48 10.74 -13.00 -7.22
N SER A 49 10.40 -12.94 -5.94
CA SER A 49 9.32 -12.11 -5.42
C SER A 49 9.82 -10.71 -5.07
N TRP A 50 9.16 -9.69 -5.60
CA TRP A 50 9.45 -8.29 -5.33
C TRP A 50 8.20 -7.61 -4.78
N GLN A 51 8.35 -6.96 -3.63
CA GLN A 51 7.32 -6.04 -3.16
C GLN A 51 7.35 -4.77 -4.01
N CYS A 52 6.22 -4.48 -4.67
CA CYS A 52 6.05 -3.28 -5.48
C CYS A 52 4.98 -2.39 -4.86
N GLY A 53 3.72 -2.77 -5.02
CA GLY A 53 2.59 -1.97 -4.54
C GLY A 53 2.43 -2.03 -3.03
N THR A 54 1.96 -0.93 -2.45
CA THR A 54 1.55 -0.87 -1.05
C THR A 54 0.35 0.05 -0.88
N ILE A 55 -0.55 -0.32 0.03
CA ILE A 55 -1.61 0.55 0.54
C ILE A 55 -1.54 0.46 2.06
N GLN A 56 -1.34 1.58 2.74
CA GLN A 56 -1.14 1.63 4.19
C GLN A 56 -2.19 2.53 4.82
N VAL A 57 -2.87 2.03 5.85
CA VAL A 57 -3.92 2.77 6.54
C VAL A 57 -3.36 3.42 7.79
N ASP A 58 -3.33 4.76 7.80
CA ASP A 58 -2.67 5.56 8.84
C ASP A 58 -3.67 6.40 9.63
N PHE A 59 -3.86 6.01 10.89
CA PHE A 59 -4.69 6.71 11.88
C PHE A 59 -3.85 7.59 12.83
N GLN A 60 -2.52 7.56 12.73
CA GLN A 60 -1.63 8.19 13.72
C GLN A 60 -1.05 9.53 13.22
N MET A 61 -0.42 9.54 12.05
CA MET A 61 0.29 10.72 11.57
C MET A 61 -0.62 11.94 11.35
N PRO A 62 -1.86 11.81 10.85
CA PRO A 62 -2.73 12.97 10.66
C PRO A 62 -2.95 13.75 11.96
N GLY A 63 -3.22 13.04 13.07
CA GLY A 63 -3.39 13.66 14.38
C GLY A 63 -2.10 14.30 14.90
N ARG A 64 -0.94 13.64 14.70
CA ARG A 64 0.37 14.18 15.10
C ARG A 64 0.77 15.43 14.33
N LEU A 65 0.35 15.55 13.07
CA LEU A 65 0.64 16.70 12.20
C LEU A 65 -0.44 17.79 12.25
N GLY A 66 -1.48 17.62 13.08
CA GLY A 66 -2.55 18.60 13.25
C GLY A 66 -3.54 18.67 12.07
N ALA A 67 -3.67 17.60 11.30
CA ALA A 67 -4.66 17.53 10.23
C ALA A 67 -6.07 17.34 10.81
N GLU A 68 -7.03 18.15 10.36
CA GLU A 68 -8.42 18.10 10.79
C GLU A 68 -9.39 18.50 9.67
N TYR A 69 -10.65 18.07 9.79
CA TYR A 69 -11.77 18.52 8.98
C TYR A 69 -13.00 18.79 9.86
N VAL A 70 -14.00 19.50 9.32
CA VAL A 70 -15.29 19.76 9.98
C VAL A 70 -16.29 18.68 9.55
N ALA A 71 -16.82 17.92 10.51
CA ALA A 71 -17.82 16.88 10.27
C ALA A 71 -19.25 17.46 10.18
N GLU A 72 -20.22 16.63 9.80
CA GLU A 72 -21.63 17.02 9.64
C GLU A 72 -22.27 17.58 10.93
N ASP A 73 -21.78 17.15 12.09
CA ASP A 73 -22.19 17.64 13.42
C ASP A 73 -21.46 18.93 13.85
N ASN A 74 -20.73 19.57 12.91
CA ASN A 74 -19.91 20.77 13.11
C ASN A 74 -18.73 20.58 14.09
N THR A 75 -18.39 19.35 14.44
CA THR A 75 -17.22 19.05 15.27
C THR A 75 -15.95 18.88 14.42
N ARG A 76 -14.79 19.12 15.02
CA ARG A 76 -13.48 18.86 14.39
C ARG A 76 -13.12 17.37 14.54
N LYS A 77 -12.71 16.74 13.44
CA LYS A 77 -12.28 15.33 13.41
C LYS A 77 -10.95 15.20 12.69
N VAL A 78 -10.16 14.23 13.11
CA VAL A 78 -8.90 13.86 12.45
C VAL A 78 -9.22 12.94 11.27
N PRO A 79 -8.72 13.22 10.05
CA PRO A 79 -8.93 12.35 8.91
C PRO A 79 -8.07 11.08 9.02
N VAL A 80 -8.52 9.99 8.39
CA VAL A 80 -7.68 8.82 8.14
C VAL A 80 -6.86 9.10 6.88
N MET A 81 -5.57 8.78 6.91
CA MET A 81 -4.68 8.95 5.76
C MET A 81 -4.37 7.59 5.13
N LEU A 82 -4.42 7.53 3.80
CA LEU A 82 -4.01 6.35 3.04
C LEU A 82 -2.72 6.67 2.29
N HIS A 83 -1.65 5.97 2.62
CA HIS A 83 -0.41 6.02 1.86
C HIS A 83 -0.44 4.95 0.79
N ARG A 84 -0.12 5.30 -0.46
CA ARG A 84 -0.07 4.31 -1.54
C ARG A 84 1.09 4.52 -2.49
N ALA A 85 1.62 3.40 -2.97
CA ALA A 85 2.45 3.33 -4.16
C ALA A 85 1.96 2.12 -4.98
N ILE A 86 1.85 2.27 -6.30
CA ILE A 86 1.42 1.14 -7.16
C ILE A 86 2.64 0.37 -7.65
N LEU A 87 3.63 1.08 -8.18
CA LEU A 87 4.86 0.49 -8.74
C LEU A 87 6.00 0.38 -7.70
N GLY A 88 5.83 0.98 -6.52
CA GLY A 88 6.94 1.23 -5.60
C GLY A 88 7.84 2.35 -6.14
N SER A 89 9.16 2.16 -6.05
CA SER A 89 10.12 3.10 -6.62
C SER A 89 10.28 2.89 -8.13
N LEU A 90 10.41 3.99 -8.88
CA LEU A 90 10.57 3.92 -10.33
C LEU A 90 11.88 3.24 -10.72
N GLU A 91 12.93 3.42 -9.93
CA GLU A 91 14.24 2.80 -10.14
C GLU A 91 14.15 1.27 -10.08
N ARG A 92 13.45 0.73 -9.07
CA ARG A 92 13.25 -0.72 -8.93
C ARG A 92 12.33 -1.23 -10.03
N TRP A 93 11.25 -0.50 -10.31
CA TRP A 93 10.30 -0.87 -11.36
C TRP A 93 10.97 -0.97 -12.73
N ILE A 94 11.75 0.04 -13.13
CA ILE A 94 12.50 0.03 -14.39
C ILE A 94 13.53 -1.10 -14.41
N GLY A 95 14.26 -1.32 -13.30
CA GLY A 95 15.19 -2.45 -13.18
C GLY A 95 14.51 -3.80 -13.44
N MET A 96 13.35 -4.03 -12.82
CA MET A 96 12.56 -5.24 -13.05
C MET A 96 12.07 -5.35 -14.50
N LEU A 97 11.63 -4.25 -15.12
CA LEU A 97 11.20 -4.26 -16.52
C LEU A 97 12.35 -4.55 -17.49
N ILE A 98 13.57 -4.05 -17.22
CA ILE A 98 14.76 -4.38 -18.02
C ILE A 98 14.99 -5.89 -18.02
N GLU A 99 14.92 -6.52 -16.86
CA GLU A 99 15.12 -7.97 -16.71
C GLU A 99 13.96 -8.78 -17.31
N GLU A 100 12.71 -8.37 -17.07
CA GLU A 100 11.50 -9.01 -17.60
C GLU A 100 11.51 -9.07 -19.14
N TYR A 101 11.89 -7.96 -19.78
CA TYR A 101 11.92 -7.87 -21.25
C TYR A 101 13.28 -8.20 -21.86
N ALA A 102 14.29 -8.54 -21.05
CA ALA A 102 15.68 -8.71 -21.49
C ALA A 102 16.18 -7.54 -22.37
N GLY A 103 15.75 -6.31 -22.06
CA GLY A 103 16.03 -5.10 -22.83
C GLY A 103 15.19 -4.87 -24.10
N ALA A 104 14.38 -5.83 -24.54
CA ALA A 104 13.48 -5.70 -25.69
C ALA A 104 12.11 -5.13 -25.28
N PHE A 105 12.08 -3.85 -24.90
CA PHE A 105 10.87 -3.20 -24.42
C PHE A 105 9.73 -3.17 -25.46
N PRO A 106 8.46 -3.20 -25.01
CA PRO A 106 7.31 -2.87 -25.86
C PRO A 106 7.48 -1.49 -26.51
N VAL A 107 6.94 -1.32 -27.73
CA VAL A 107 7.13 -0.09 -28.55
C VAL A 107 6.81 1.21 -27.80
N TRP A 108 5.83 1.20 -26.89
CA TRP A 108 5.43 2.40 -26.13
C TRP A 108 6.41 2.77 -25.00
N LEU A 109 7.31 1.86 -24.62
CA LEU A 109 8.29 2.01 -23.54
C LEU A 109 9.73 2.02 -24.06
N ALA A 110 9.96 1.54 -25.27
CA ALA A 110 11.28 1.54 -25.91
C ALA A 110 11.79 2.99 -26.07
N PRO A 111 13.05 3.28 -25.70
CA PRO A 111 13.59 4.63 -25.80
C PRO A 111 13.86 5.08 -27.25
N VAL A 112 14.04 4.14 -28.19
CA VAL A 112 14.30 4.35 -29.63
C VAL A 112 13.61 3.26 -30.44
#